data_AF-A0A9D6S4Z1-F1
#
_entry.id   AF-A0A9D6S4Z1-F1
#
_cell.length_a   1.000
_cell.length_b   1.000
_cell.length_c   1.000
_cell.angle_alpha   90.00
_cell.angle_beta   90.00
_cell.angle_gamma   90.00
#
_symmetry.space_group_name_H-M   'P 1'
#
loop_
_entity.id
_entity.type
_entity.pdbx_description
1 polymer ?
#
loop_
_entity_poly.entity_id
_entity_poly.type
_entity_poly.pdbx_seq_one_letter_code
_entity_poly.pdbx_strand_id
1 'polypeptide(L)' 'MYLDVPETNKKADALAKRYKMKPMFETARMYTKTPPEVALHRVFGVTTFELG' A
#
# COMPACT_ATOMS: atom_id res chain seq x y z
N MET A 1 -13.71 3.22 -7.76
CA MET A 1 -12.32 2.78 -7.97
C MET A 1 -11.67 2.68 -6.60
N TYR A 2 -10.92 1.60 -6.35
CA TYR A 2 -10.25 1.34 -5.08
C TYR A 2 -8.76 1.13 -5.34
N LEU A 3 -7.92 1.47 -4.36
CA LEU A 3 -6.47 1.33 -4.43
C LEU A 3 -5.95 1.06 -3.03
N ASP A 4 -5.24 -0.05 -2.88
CA ASP A 4 -4.62 -0.44 -1.61
C ASP A 4 -3.23 0.17 -1.51
N VAL A 5 -3.14 1.30 -0.81
CA VAL A 5 -1.95 2.15 -0.78
C VAL A 5 -1.00 1.71 0.35
N PRO A 6 0.28 1.42 0.08
CA PRO A 6 1.26 1.26 1.14
C PRO A 6 1.51 2.61 1.83
N GLU A 7 1.05 2.79 3.07
CA GLU A 7 1.21 4.05 3.83
C GLU A 7 2.68 4.45 4.08
N THR A 8 3.57 3.46 4.08
CA THR A 8 5.03 3.66 4.16
C THR A 8 5.59 4.31 2.89
N ASN A 9 4.92 4.16 1.74
CA ASN A 9 5.25 4.89 0.52
C ASN A 9 4.51 6.24 0.49
N LYS A 10 5.18 7.29 0.98
CA LYS A 10 4.64 8.66 1.01
C LYS A 10 4.25 9.21 -0.36
N LYS A 11 4.85 8.71 -1.45
CA LYS A 11 4.45 9.11 -2.82
C LYS A 11 3.11 8.48 -3.22
N ALA A 12 2.84 7.25 -2.78
CA ALA A 12 1.58 6.57 -3.03
C ALA A 12 0.44 7.20 -2.20
N ASP A 13 0.70 7.53 -0.93
CA ASP A 13 -0.24 8.29 -0.09
C ASP A 13 -0.57 9.67 -0.70
N ALA A 14 0.44 10.42 -1.15
CA ALA A 14 0.23 11.71 -1.82
C ALA A 14 -0.63 11.58 -3.10
N LEU A 15 -0.49 10.48 -3.84
CA LEU A 15 -1.30 10.20 -5.03
C LEU A 15 -2.79 10.02 -4.65
N ALA A 16 -3.08 9.20 -3.64
CA ALA A 16 -4.45 8.98 -3.17
C ALA A 16 -5.10 10.28 -2.68
N LYS A 17 -4.35 11.09 -1.92
CA LYS A 17 -4.78 12.42 -1.46
C LYS A 17 -5.05 13.38 -2.63
N ARG A 18 -4.19 13.39 -3.66
CA ARG A 18 -4.38 14.23 -4.86
C ARG A 18 -5.69 13.92 -5.57
N TYR A 19 -6.09 12.65 -5.60
CA TYR A 19 -7.37 12.22 -6.19
C TYR A 19 -8.54 12.27 -5.21
N LYS A 20 -8.37 12.86 -4.01
CA LYS A 20 -9.40 12.98 -2.96
C LYS A 20 -10.01 11.63 -2.58
N MET A 21 -9.22 10.55 -2.65
CA MET A 21 -9.64 9.23 -2.21
C MET A 21 -9.86 9.26 -0.69
N LYS A 22 -10.83 8.48 -0.21
CA LYS A 22 -11.11 8.35 1.22
C LYS A 22 -10.67 6.96 1.70
N PRO A 23 -10.07 6.86 2.90
CA PRO A 23 -9.79 5.58 3.52
C PRO A 23 -11.08 4.77 3.66
N MET A 24 -11.02 3.48 3.36
CA MET A 24 -12.14 2.55 3.57
C MET A 24 -11.90 1.70 4.81
N PHE A 25 -10.72 1.08 4.91
CA PHE A 25 -10.21 0.37 6.07
C PHE A 25 -8.68 0.34 6.00
N GLU A 26 -8.04 -0.07 7.08
CA GLU A 26 -6.58 -0.18 7.19
C GLU A 26 -6.19 -1.65 7.34
N THR A 27 -5.04 -2.03 6.78
CA THR A 27 -4.47 -3.38 6.94
C THR A 27 -2.99 -3.28 7.27
N ALA A 28 -2.49 -4.29 7.97
CA ALA A 28 -1.08 -4.45 8.25
C ALA A 28 -0.51 -5.62 7.44
N ARG A 29 0.58 -5.36 6.73
CA ARG A 29 1.37 -6.43 6.10
C ARG A 29 2.30 -7.04 7.15
N MET A 30 2.09 -8.31 7.45
CA MET A 30 2.80 -9.04 8.49
C MET A 30 3.71 -10.12 7.90
N TYR A 31 4.86 -10.33 8.54
CA TYR A 31 5.79 -11.39 8.19
C TYR A 31 6.17 -12.16 9.46
N THR A 32 6.13 -13.48 9.41
CA THR A 32 6.57 -14.34 10.54
C THR A 32 8.09 -14.41 10.67
N LYS A 33 8.81 -14.02 9.61
CA LYS A 33 10.26 -13.96 9.52
C LYS A 33 10.68 -12.58 9.02
N THR A 34 11.94 -12.43 8.65
CA THR A 34 12.44 -11.23 7.98
C THR A 34 11.56 -10.89 6.77
N PRO A 35 11.06 -9.65 6.66
CA PRO A 35 10.36 -9.18 5.48
C PRO A 35 11.20 -9.37 4.21
N PRO A 36 10.60 -9.71 3.06
CA PRO A 36 11.31 -9.79 1.79
C PRO A 36 11.83 -8.41 1.38
N GLU A 37 12.95 -8.41 0.65
CA GLU A 37 13.54 -7.19 0.12
C GLU A 37 12.71 -6.70 -1.08
N VAL A 38 11.68 -5.90 -0.78
CA VAL A 38 10.82 -5.26 -1.78
C VAL A 38 11.11 -3.78 -1.83
N ALA A 39 11.27 -3.23 -3.04
CA ALA A 39 11.40 -1.81 -3.27
C ALA A 39 10.06 -1.07 -3.03
N LEU A 40 9.60 -0.99 -1.78
CA LEU A 40 8.29 -0.42 -1.39
C LEU A 40 8.05 1.00 -1.91
N HIS A 41 9.11 1.80 -2.07
CA HIS A 41 9.03 3.15 -2.65
C HIS A 41 8.55 3.18 -4.12
N ARG A 42 8.56 2.03 -4.81
CA ARG A 42 8.06 1.84 -6.18
C ARG A 42 6.65 1.25 -6.23
N VAL A 43 6.11 0.81 -5.10
CA VAL A 43 4.78 0.16 -5.02
C VAL A 43 3.73 1.21 -4.69
N PHE A 44 2.76 1.41 -5.58
CA PHE A 44 1.67 2.39 -5.40
C PHE A 44 0.31 1.75 -5.09
N GLY A 45 0.20 0.45 -5.31
CA GLY A 45 -0.96 -0.37 -5.06
C GLY A 45 -0.54 -1.82 -4.93
N VAL A 46 -1.24 -2.61 -4.12
CA VAL A 46 -1.16 -4.08 -4.20
C VAL A 46 -2.24 -4.61 -5.15
N THR A 47 -2.00 -5.79 -5.73
CA THR A 47 -2.95 -6.38 -6.69
C THR A 47 -4.17 -6.96 -5.98
N THR A 48 -3.93 -7.74 -4.92
CA THR A 48 -4.93 -8.28 -3.99
C THR A 48 -4.29 -8.41 -2.61
N PHE A 49 -5.08 -8.63 -1.55
CA PHE A 49 -4.51 -8.85 -0.22
C PHE A 49 -3.89 -10.23 -0.04
N GLU A 50 -4.41 -11.23 -0.73
CA GLU A 50 -3.98 -12.63 -0.63
C GLU A 50 -2.63 -12.86 -1.32
N LEU A 51 -2.42 -12.20 -2.47
CA LEU A 51 -1.22 -12.38 -3.29
C LEU A 51 -0.21 -11.26 -3.10
N GLY A 52 -0.71 -10.07 -2.77
CA GLY A 52 0.10 -8.96 -2.37
C GLY A 52 0.63 -8.05 -3.46
#